data_AF-A0A1F9LJL0-F1
#
_entry.id   AF-A0A1F9LJL0-F1
#
_cell.length_a   1.000
_cell.length_b   1.000
_cell.length_c   1.000
_cell.angle_alpha   90.00
_cell.angle_beta   90.00
_cell.angle_gamma   90.00
#
_symmetry.space_group_name_H-M   'P 1'
#
loop_
_entity.id
_entity.type
_entity.pdbx_description
1 polymer ?
#
loop_
_entity_poly.entity_id
_entity_poly.type
_entity_poly.pdbx_seq_one_letter_code
_entity_poly.pdbx_strand_id
1 'polypeptide(L)'
;MACTSDRSNRLRPLIYLIILVGILLLSFALMQWRLGEPTLRQPSGSSGRKGCEFEATPLGRDSCYFSAFANAERHPKAQYDHSPCPAIANPYLLKLCDRITWRPHMRQFLSRRESMSHFPPPGSEQKDPHGFDQRLYRYLEASHATVSSEDRAVLLCRRATSLDEVDECLYYLVIAHSLRLVDAFSSTQTVIETLCEAMSIPEYRSECWFTLADELSTRTTEENFDRLIELCHRSTRARNYQCFDHLLFTLQEKGAGQAFCSRIPFPNHRHKCFHRLGWIWFKAHDRDTARFEPFCPGKLAPTDQLACNEGAALAYGQDLAVFDDFNTCAGLAAPYVRPCYQGMAEHYYPRRFLPAGCAHFPPEHRVTCLTRYFDLFFIDRTQTPSRCLDKCAEFPEQTELCLERLIQALRISYPEESIRRSRCALLPEPAAGRCQEP
;
A
#
# COMPACT_ATOMS: atom_id res chain seq x y z
N MET A 1 -35.09 87.11 -48.47
CA MET A 1 -33.99 86.14 -48.31
C MET A 1 -33.91 85.76 -46.84
N ALA A 2 -34.39 84.57 -46.48
CA ALA A 2 -34.37 84.07 -45.11
C ALA A 2 -33.38 82.90 -45.05
N CYS A 3 -32.27 83.07 -44.34
CA CYS A 3 -31.30 82.01 -44.04
C CYS A 3 -31.80 81.22 -42.84
N THR A 4 -32.43 80.05 -43.07
CA THR A 4 -32.61 79.03 -42.03
C THR A 4 -31.35 78.17 -42.00
N SER A 5 -30.44 78.52 -41.09
CA SER A 5 -29.23 77.74 -40.79
C SER A 5 -29.62 76.36 -40.24
N ASP A 6 -29.34 75.33 -41.05
CA ASP A 6 -29.47 73.91 -40.73
C ASP A 6 -28.57 73.51 -39.54
N ARG A 7 -29.10 73.67 -38.32
CA ARG A 7 -28.46 73.23 -37.06
C ARG A 7 -28.54 71.70 -36.85
N SER A 8 -29.28 70.97 -37.68
CA SER A 8 -29.53 69.54 -37.52
C SER A 8 -28.29 68.68 -37.81
N ASN A 9 -27.41 69.13 -38.72
CA ASN A 9 -26.26 68.34 -39.15
C ASN A 9 -25.04 68.37 -38.21
N ARG A 10 -24.98 69.29 -37.22
CA ARG A 10 -23.85 69.34 -36.26
C ARG A 10 -24.04 68.42 -35.05
N LEU A 11 -25.26 67.95 -34.78
CA LEU A 11 -25.56 67.09 -33.63
C LEU A 11 -25.34 65.60 -33.90
N ARG A 12 -25.44 65.16 -35.15
CA ARG A 12 -25.23 63.75 -35.54
C ARG A 12 -23.86 63.19 -35.12
N PRO A 13 -22.71 63.84 -35.39
CA PRO A 13 -21.41 63.29 -34.98
C PRO A 13 -21.26 63.21 -33.45
N LEU A 14 -21.87 64.15 -32.71
CA LEU A 14 -21.86 64.12 -31.25
C LEU A 14 -22.66 62.93 -30.70
N ILE A 15 -23.82 62.63 -31.31
CA ILE A 15 -24.65 61.47 -30.94
C ILE A 15 -23.89 60.17 -31.22
N TYR A 16 -23.23 60.05 -32.38
CA TYR A 16 -22.44 58.85 -32.69
C TYR A 16 -21.26 58.68 -31.73
N LEU A 17 -20.60 59.76 -31.34
CA LEU A 17 -19.51 59.71 -30.36
C LEU A 17 -20.00 59.23 -28.99
N ILE A 18 -21.15 59.72 -28.52
CA ILE A 18 -21.75 59.30 -27.25
C ILE A 18 -22.12 57.81 -27.28
N ILE A 19 -22.71 57.34 -28.39
CA ILE A 19 -23.05 55.92 -28.56
C ILE A 19 -21.78 55.05 -28.55
N LEU A 20 -20.73 55.47 -29.26
CA LEU A 20 -19.48 54.72 -29.34
C LEU A 20 -18.79 54.62 -27.97
N VAL A 21 -18.75 55.71 -27.22
CA VAL A 21 -18.20 55.73 -25.85
C VAL A 21 -19.04 54.87 -24.92
N GLY A 22 -20.38 54.92 -25.04
CA GLY A 22 -21.29 54.04 -24.28
C GLY A 22 -21.04 52.56 -24.54
N ILE A 23 -20.84 52.16 -25.80
CA ILE A 23 -20.53 50.76 -26.18
C ILE A 23 -19.17 50.34 -25.61
N LEU A 24 -18.15 51.20 -25.68
CA LEU A 24 -16.82 50.88 -25.15
C LEU A 24 -16.83 50.73 -23.63
N LEU A 25 -17.53 51.61 -22.91
CA LEU A 25 -17.69 51.52 -21.45
C LEU A 25 -18.49 50.28 -21.05
N LEU A 26 -19.55 49.94 -21.78
CA LEU A 26 -20.32 48.72 -21.53
C LEU A 26 -19.47 47.46 -21.79
N SER A 27 -18.68 47.46 -22.86
CA SER A 27 -17.76 46.36 -23.20
C SER A 27 -16.68 46.19 -22.12
N PHE A 28 -16.12 47.29 -21.64
CA PHE A 28 -15.14 47.27 -20.55
C PHE A 28 -15.76 46.80 -19.23
N ALA A 29 -16.99 47.25 -18.90
CA ALA A 29 -17.72 46.79 -17.73
C ALA A 29 -18.05 45.29 -17.81
N LEU A 30 -18.46 44.78 -18.99
CA LEU A 30 -18.69 43.34 -19.21
C LEU A 30 -17.39 42.52 -19.13
N MET A 31 -16.28 43.08 -19.60
CA MET A 31 -14.96 42.43 -19.50
C MET A 31 -14.45 42.40 -18.04
N GLN A 32 -14.63 43.49 -17.29
CA GLN A 32 -14.37 43.56 -15.85
C GLN A 32 -15.30 42.63 -15.06
N TRP A 33 -16.56 42.49 -15.47
CA TRP A 33 -17.49 41.55 -14.86
C TRP A 33 -17.08 40.09 -15.10
N ARG A 34 -16.61 39.74 -16.31
CA ARG A 34 -16.03 38.42 -16.59
C ARG A 34 -14.72 38.14 -15.84
N LEU A 35 -13.91 39.16 -15.56
CA LEU A 35 -12.66 39.03 -14.81
C LEU A 35 -12.87 39.13 -13.30
N GLY A 36 -14.02 39.64 -12.87
CA GLY A 36 -14.36 39.95 -11.48
C GLY A 36 -15.48 39.10 -10.92
N GLU A 37 -15.95 38.05 -11.59
CA GLU A 37 -16.66 36.98 -10.90
C GLU A 37 -15.70 36.43 -9.82
N PRO A 38 -15.98 36.65 -8.52
CA PRO A 38 -15.34 35.85 -7.50
C PRO A 38 -15.72 34.43 -7.89
N THR A 39 -14.74 33.54 -8.01
CA THR A 39 -15.00 32.10 -8.04
C THR A 39 -15.94 31.80 -6.87
N LEU A 40 -17.24 31.76 -7.19
CA LEU A 40 -18.31 31.24 -6.36
C LEU A 40 -17.76 29.90 -5.93
N ARG A 41 -17.52 29.75 -4.63
CA ARG A 41 -17.08 28.51 -3.99
C ARG A 41 -17.89 27.39 -4.63
N GLN A 42 -17.27 26.70 -5.59
CA GLN A 42 -17.80 25.45 -6.06
C GLN A 42 -17.86 24.57 -4.83
N PRO A 43 -18.99 23.87 -4.60
CA PRO A 43 -19.03 22.87 -3.55
C PRO A 43 -17.86 21.93 -3.80
N SER A 44 -17.04 21.76 -2.77
CA SER A 44 -15.89 20.86 -2.73
C SER A 44 -16.31 19.46 -3.18
N GLY A 45 -16.17 19.21 -4.47
CA GLY A 45 -16.61 17.99 -5.11
C GLY A 45 -15.95 17.89 -6.47
N SER A 46 -14.98 16.97 -6.58
CA SER A 46 -14.30 16.51 -7.81
C SER A 46 -13.06 17.25 -8.36
N SER A 47 -12.47 18.24 -7.67
CA SER A 47 -11.29 18.98 -8.19
C SER A 47 -9.91 18.31 -7.96
N GLY A 48 -9.84 17.05 -7.54
CA GLY A 48 -8.57 16.42 -7.12
C GLY A 48 -7.45 16.33 -8.18
N ARG A 49 -7.74 16.55 -9.47
CA ARG A 49 -6.75 16.42 -10.56
C ARG A 49 -6.25 17.74 -11.15
N LYS A 50 -7.05 18.82 -11.08
CA LYS A 50 -6.72 20.09 -11.75
C LYS A 50 -5.85 20.93 -10.82
N GLY A 51 -4.52 20.84 -10.97
CA GLY A 51 -3.61 21.72 -10.24
C GLY A 51 -2.19 21.20 -10.03
N CYS A 52 -1.98 19.89 -9.92
CA CYS A 52 -0.68 19.34 -9.56
C CYS A 52 0.43 19.64 -10.57
N GLU A 53 0.08 19.84 -11.85
CA GLU A 53 1.02 20.20 -12.91
C GLU A 53 1.68 21.57 -12.71
N PHE A 54 1.13 22.42 -11.84
CA PHE A 54 1.65 23.76 -11.53
C PHE A 54 2.54 23.80 -10.28
N GLU A 55 2.80 22.66 -9.63
CA GLU A 55 3.72 22.60 -8.49
C GLU A 55 5.15 22.97 -8.91
N ALA A 56 5.82 23.76 -8.06
CA ALA A 56 7.13 24.35 -8.40
C ALA A 56 8.27 23.33 -8.49
N THR A 57 8.10 22.14 -7.90
CA THR A 57 9.12 21.09 -7.88
C THR A 57 8.55 19.76 -8.34
N PRO A 58 9.37 18.87 -8.95
CA PRO A 58 8.94 17.52 -9.30
C PRO A 58 8.39 16.73 -8.11
N LEU A 59 9.03 16.83 -6.94
CA LEU A 59 8.57 16.19 -5.71
C LEU A 59 7.24 16.78 -5.22
N GLY A 60 7.06 18.10 -5.31
CA GLY A 60 5.79 18.76 -4.96
C GLY A 60 4.64 18.28 -5.85
N ARG A 61 4.87 18.17 -7.17
CA ARG A 61 3.90 17.64 -8.14
C ARG A 61 3.50 16.21 -7.79
N ASP A 62 4.48 15.34 -7.58
CA ASP A 62 4.26 13.92 -7.30
C ASP A 62 3.54 13.74 -5.95
N SER A 63 3.91 14.52 -4.93
CA SER A 63 3.21 14.58 -3.65
C SER A 63 1.77 15.11 -3.76
N CYS A 64 1.52 16.04 -4.68
CA CYS A 64 0.17 16.53 -4.97
C CYS A 64 -0.71 15.41 -5.58
N TYR A 65 -0.23 14.70 -6.60
CA TYR A 65 -0.96 13.57 -7.19
C TYR A 65 -1.22 12.45 -6.18
N PHE A 66 -0.22 12.15 -5.36
CA PHE A 66 -0.34 11.21 -4.25
C PHE A 66 -1.44 11.64 -3.26
N SER A 67 -1.39 12.89 -2.81
CA SER A 67 -2.34 13.43 -1.81
C SER A 67 -3.76 13.50 -2.36
N ALA A 68 -3.92 13.80 -3.64
CA ALA A 68 -5.20 13.75 -4.33
C ALA A 68 -5.80 12.34 -4.32
N PHE A 69 -4.99 11.30 -4.59
CA PHE A 69 -5.44 9.92 -4.52
C PHE A 69 -5.85 9.51 -3.11
N ALA A 70 -4.96 9.76 -2.15
CA ALA A 70 -5.14 9.44 -0.74
C ALA A 70 -6.43 10.04 -0.15
N ASN A 71 -6.81 11.24 -0.61
CA ASN A 71 -8.03 11.91 -0.16
C ASN A 71 -9.28 11.47 -0.93
N ALA A 72 -9.16 11.06 -2.19
CA ALA A 72 -10.28 10.54 -2.99
C ALA A 72 -10.82 9.20 -2.45
N GLU A 73 -9.96 8.35 -1.90
CA GLU A 73 -10.34 7.06 -1.29
C GLU A 73 -11.31 7.16 -0.10
N ARG A 74 -11.51 8.35 0.48
CA ARG A 74 -12.56 8.55 1.50
C ARG A 74 -13.97 8.34 0.95
N HIS A 75 -14.13 8.28 -0.38
CA HIS A 75 -15.38 8.00 -1.05
C HIS A 75 -15.33 6.63 -1.78
N PRO A 76 -15.97 5.57 -1.23
CA PRO A 76 -15.86 4.21 -1.77
C PRO A 76 -16.42 4.02 -3.19
N LYS A 77 -17.17 4.98 -3.74
CA LYS A 77 -17.72 4.93 -5.10
C LYS A 77 -16.77 5.46 -6.20
N ALA A 78 -15.65 6.10 -5.85
CA ALA A 78 -14.69 6.65 -6.83
C ALA A 78 -13.54 5.68 -7.16
N GLN A 79 -13.63 4.43 -6.69
CA GLN A 79 -12.48 3.55 -6.43
C GLN A 79 -11.76 2.94 -7.64
N TYR A 80 -12.31 2.93 -8.85
CA TYR A 80 -11.74 2.04 -9.89
C TYR A 80 -11.46 2.67 -11.24
N ASP A 81 -12.11 3.76 -11.63
CA ASP A 81 -11.99 4.16 -13.03
C ASP A 81 -10.69 4.87 -13.36
N HIS A 82 -10.05 5.61 -12.43
CA HIS A 82 -8.76 6.22 -12.72
C HIS A 82 -7.87 6.47 -11.48
N SER A 83 -6.89 5.59 -11.22
CA SER A 83 -5.77 5.91 -10.32
C SER A 83 -4.93 7.06 -10.92
N PRO A 84 -4.58 8.12 -10.16
CA PRO A 84 -3.64 9.14 -10.58
C PRO A 84 -2.18 8.72 -10.35
N CYS A 85 -1.93 7.58 -9.71
CA CYS A 85 -0.59 7.09 -9.42
C CYS A 85 0.30 7.03 -10.68
N PRO A 86 -0.18 6.57 -11.87
CA PRO A 86 0.65 6.56 -13.08
C PRO A 86 1.22 7.92 -13.52
N ALA A 87 0.68 9.04 -13.02
CA ALA A 87 1.20 10.39 -13.30
C ALA A 87 2.37 10.78 -12.38
N ILE A 88 2.67 10.00 -11.35
CA ILE A 88 3.77 10.24 -10.41
C ILE A 88 5.08 9.77 -11.06
N ALA A 89 6.03 10.70 -11.23
CA ALA A 89 7.32 10.40 -11.84
C ALA A 89 8.31 9.75 -10.87
N ASN A 90 8.27 10.13 -9.59
CA ASN A 90 9.07 9.57 -8.53
C ASN A 90 8.70 8.10 -8.31
N PRO A 91 9.61 7.14 -8.58
CA PRO A 91 9.29 5.70 -8.51
C PRO A 91 8.84 5.24 -7.13
N TYR A 92 9.34 5.89 -6.07
CA TYR A 92 8.91 5.59 -4.71
C TYR A 92 7.47 6.06 -4.48
N LEU A 93 7.17 7.34 -4.73
CA LEU A 93 5.82 7.87 -4.54
C LEU A 93 4.80 7.16 -5.42
N LEU A 94 5.17 6.73 -6.63
CA LEU A 94 4.35 5.90 -7.50
C LEU A 94 3.96 4.60 -6.79
N LYS A 95 4.95 3.85 -6.26
CA LYS A 95 4.71 2.58 -5.57
C LYS A 95 3.98 2.76 -4.26
N LEU A 96 4.28 3.82 -3.52
CA LEU A 96 3.57 4.17 -2.30
C LEU A 96 2.11 4.52 -2.58
N CYS A 97 1.85 5.22 -3.69
CA CYS A 97 0.51 5.55 -4.17
C CYS A 97 -0.27 4.27 -4.51
N ASP A 98 0.34 3.31 -5.21
CA ASP A 98 -0.30 2.02 -5.51
C ASP A 98 -0.67 1.23 -4.24
N ARG A 99 0.07 1.45 -3.14
CA ARG A 99 -0.07 0.70 -1.89
C ARG A 99 -0.93 1.36 -0.83
N ILE A 100 -1.29 2.63 -1.00
CA ILE A 100 -2.02 3.38 0.04
C ILE A 100 -3.40 2.76 0.33
N THR A 101 -3.98 2.10 -0.67
CA THR A 101 -5.17 1.24 -0.59
C THR A 101 -5.02 0.14 0.48
N TRP A 102 -3.82 -0.39 0.64
CA TRP A 102 -3.48 -1.51 1.52
C TRP A 102 -2.79 -1.08 2.83
N ARG A 103 -2.43 0.20 2.98
CA ARG A 103 -1.76 0.77 4.18
C ARG A 103 -2.48 2.02 4.68
N PRO A 104 -3.70 1.88 5.22
CA PRO A 104 -4.55 3.01 5.58
C PRO A 104 -3.98 3.88 6.72
N HIS A 105 -3.06 3.36 7.54
CA HIS A 105 -2.36 4.13 8.57
C HIS A 105 -1.40 5.15 7.96
N MET A 106 -0.59 4.73 6.99
CA MET A 106 0.34 5.61 6.26
C MET A 106 -0.37 6.73 5.48
N ARG A 107 -1.58 6.44 4.97
CA ARG A 107 -2.39 7.37 4.18
C ARG A 107 -2.64 8.71 4.87
N GLN A 108 -2.99 8.69 6.15
CA GLN A 108 -3.34 9.91 6.86
C GLN A 108 -2.12 10.80 7.10
N PHE A 109 -0.99 10.18 7.42
CA PHE A 109 0.27 10.89 7.60
C PHE A 109 0.74 11.54 6.30
N LEU A 110 0.81 10.75 5.22
CA LEU A 110 1.37 11.21 3.94
C LEU A 110 0.51 12.28 3.27
N SER A 111 -0.82 12.15 3.32
CA SER A 111 -1.73 13.13 2.69
C SER A 111 -1.77 14.51 3.37
N ARG A 112 -1.19 14.62 4.57
CA ARG A 112 -1.26 15.83 5.41
C ARG A 112 0.07 16.50 5.64
N ARG A 113 1.16 15.74 5.59
CA ARG A 113 2.54 16.24 5.78
C ARG A 113 2.81 17.49 4.97
N GLU A 114 2.48 17.50 3.68
CA GLU A 114 2.75 18.66 2.82
C GLU A 114 1.78 19.84 3.06
N SER A 115 0.59 19.57 3.62
CA SER A 115 -0.45 20.59 3.81
C SER A 115 -0.34 21.35 5.13
N MET A 116 0.44 20.85 6.09
CA MET A 116 0.52 21.42 7.42
C MET A 116 1.77 22.31 7.58
N SER A 117 1.58 23.62 7.50
CA SER A 117 2.62 24.61 7.81
C SER A 117 2.67 25.00 9.29
N HIS A 118 1.63 24.68 10.06
CA HIS A 118 1.48 25.09 11.45
C HIS A 118 1.03 23.92 12.32
N PHE A 119 1.76 23.69 13.42
CA PHE A 119 1.44 22.72 14.46
C PHE A 119 0.86 23.47 15.65
N PRO A 120 -0.31 23.07 16.18
CA PRO A 120 -0.80 23.63 17.42
C PRO A 120 0.21 23.36 18.55
N PRO A 121 0.37 24.26 19.53
CA PRO A 121 1.34 24.08 20.59
C PRO A 121 1.03 22.79 21.38
N PRO A 122 2.07 22.07 21.85
CA PRO A 122 1.88 20.84 22.63
C PRO A 122 0.94 21.06 23.81
N GLY A 123 -0.11 20.24 23.92
CA GLY A 123 -1.09 20.32 25.00
C GLY A 123 -2.24 21.31 24.79
N SER A 124 -2.36 21.96 23.62
CA SER A 124 -3.58 22.72 23.33
C SER A 124 -4.76 21.75 23.17
N GLU A 125 -5.75 21.84 24.06
CA GLU A 125 -7.06 21.18 23.93
C GLU A 125 -7.93 21.77 22.81
N GLN A 126 -7.32 22.38 21.79
CA GLN A 126 -8.10 22.74 20.60
C GLN A 126 -8.62 21.43 20.02
N LYS A 127 -9.91 21.17 20.27
CA LYS A 127 -10.72 20.25 19.49
C LYS A 127 -10.47 20.63 18.05
N ASP A 128 -9.69 19.81 17.38
CA ASP A 128 -9.46 20.00 15.97
C ASP A 128 -10.83 20.09 15.28
N PRO A 129 -11.13 21.15 14.54
CA PRO A 129 -12.39 21.27 13.80
C PRO A 129 -12.61 20.10 12.80
N HIS A 130 -11.59 19.31 12.54
CA HIS A 130 -11.60 18.13 11.70
C HIS A 130 -11.46 16.79 12.46
N GLY A 131 -11.41 16.81 13.80
CA GLY A 131 -11.47 15.62 14.65
C GLY A 131 -10.21 14.74 14.68
N PHE A 132 -9.00 15.32 14.63
CA PHE A 132 -7.77 14.52 14.59
C PHE A 132 -7.35 13.96 15.95
N ASP A 133 -6.66 12.82 15.86
CA ASP A 133 -5.94 12.20 16.95
C ASP A 133 -4.67 13.00 17.26
N GLN A 134 -4.45 13.36 18.53
CA GLN A 134 -3.22 14.04 18.98
C GLN A 134 -1.95 13.28 18.61
N ARG A 135 -2.03 11.95 18.44
CA ARG A 135 -0.92 11.12 17.96
C ARG A 135 -0.44 11.53 16.57
N LEU A 136 -1.37 11.70 15.63
CA LEU A 136 -1.05 12.07 14.25
C LEU A 136 -0.35 13.45 14.19
N TYR A 137 -0.79 14.40 15.02
CA TYR A 137 -0.13 15.72 15.12
C TYR A 137 1.32 15.61 15.55
N ARG A 138 1.61 14.81 16.58
CA ARG A 138 2.97 14.57 17.05
C ARG A 138 3.84 13.97 15.94
N TYR A 139 3.31 13.01 15.19
CA TYR A 139 4.05 12.36 14.11
C TYR A 139 4.39 13.35 13.00
N LEU A 140 3.43 14.20 12.62
CA LEU A 140 3.64 15.23 11.63
C LEU A 140 4.64 16.30 12.13
N GLU A 141 4.55 16.73 13.40
CA GLU A 141 5.50 17.68 13.99
C GLU A 141 6.92 17.12 14.00
N ALA A 142 7.08 15.86 14.43
CA ALA A 142 8.36 15.17 14.43
C ALA A 142 8.93 15.04 13.01
N SER A 143 8.08 14.68 12.04
CA SER A 143 8.44 14.60 10.62
C SER A 143 8.93 15.94 10.07
N HIS A 144 8.29 17.07 10.42
CA HIS A 144 8.76 18.39 10.00
C HIS A 144 10.08 18.78 10.68
N ALA A 145 10.28 18.38 11.93
CA ALA A 145 11.52 18.69 12.65
C ALA A 145 12.78 18.10 11.98
N THR A 146 12.65 17.00 11.22
CA THR A 146 13.74 16.38 10.42
C THR A 146 14.36 17.32 9.38
N VAL A 147 13.69 18.43 9.02
CA VAL A 147 14.29 19.45 8.13
C VAL A 147 15.40 20.23 8.85
N SER A 148 15.27 20.39 10.17
CA SER A 148 16.13 21.24 10.98
C SER A 148 17.06 20.48 11.93
N SER A 149 16.61 19.33 12.47
CA SER A 149 17.36 18.53 13.45
C SER A 149 16.74 17.15 13.62
N GLU A 150 17.51 16.10 13.31
CA GLU A 150 17.12 14.70 13.55
C GLU A 150 16.93 14.40 15.04
N ASP A 151 17.85 14.88 15.88
CA ASP A 151 17.76 14.69 17.33
C ASP A 151 16.47 15.29 17.91
N ARG A 152 16.06 16.45 17.41
CA ARG A 152 14.78 17.07 17.79
C ARG A 152 13.60 16.21 17.36
N ALA A 153 13.61 15.67 16.15
CA ALA A 153 12.54 14.80 15.65
C ALA A 153 12.39 13.54 16.52
N VAL A 154 13.50 12.87 16.83
CA VAL A 154 13.53 11.68 17.70
C VAL A 154 13.07 12.04 19.13
N LEU A 155 13.51 13.18 19.66
CA LEU A 155 13.09 13.64 20.99
C LEU A 155 11.57 13.88 21.06
N LEU A 156 10.96 14.43 20.00
CA LEU A 156 9.50 14.60 19.93
C LEU A 156 8.77 13.25 19.99
N CYS A 157 9.27 12.23 19.29
CA CYS A 157 8.72 10.87 19.38
C CYS A 157 8.85 10.28 20.78
N ARG A 158 10.01 10.44 21.43
CA ARG A 158 10.27 9.91 22.79
C ARG A 158 9.43 10.54 23.90
N ARG A 159 8.75 11.65 23.63
CA ARG A 159 7.81 12.30 24.58
C ARG A 159 6.41 11.67 24.58
N ALA A 160 6.18 10.65 23.76
CA ALA A 160 4.92 9.92 23.75
C ALA A 160 4.65 9.19 25.06
N THR A 161 3.39 8.85 25.32
CA THR A 161 2.95 8.32 26.63
C THR A 161 3.19 6.81 26.77
N SER A 162 3.40 6.11 25.66
CA SER A 162 3.59 4.68 25.62
C SER A 162 4.66 4.28 24.61
N LEU A 163 5.26 3.10 24.81
CA LEU A 163 6.25 2.54 23.90
C LEU A 163 5.70 2.31 22.49
N ASP A 164 4.42 1.94 22.39
CA ASP A 164 3.69 1.79 21.12
C ASP A 164 3.65 3.10 20.35
N GLU A 165 3.28 4.20 21.01
CA GLU A 165 3.29 5.52 20.38
C GLU A 165 4.70 6.02 20.03
N VAL A 166 5.72 5.68 20.82
CA VAL A 166 7.12 6.03 20.53
C VAL A 166 7.56 5.33 19.24
N ASP A 167 7.42 4.01 19.15
CA ASP A 167 7.89 3.24 18.01
C ASP A 167 7.05 3.51 16.75
N GLU A 168 5.74 3.74 16.89
CA GLU A 168 4.89 4.21 15.79
C GLU A 168 5.38 5.57 15.26
N CYS A 169 5.72 6.52 16.14
CA CYS A 169 6.27 7.81 15.74
C CYS A 169 7.60 7.67 15.00
N LEU A 170 8.51 6.84 15.52
CA LEU A 170 9.80 6.55 14.87
C LEU A 170 9.58 5.93 13.49
N TYR A 171 8.58 5.06 13.32
CA TYR A 171 8.24 4.50 12.01
C TYR A 171 7.78 5.59 11.03
N TYR A 172 6.98 6.57 11.48
CA TYR A 172 6.62 7.70 10.62
C TYR A 172 7.81 8.61 10.26
N LEU A 173 8.83 8.72 11.12
CA LEU A 173 10.09 9.37 10.74
C LEU A 173 10.81 8.59 9.63
N VAL A 174 10.79 7.26 9.67
CA VAL A 174 11.33 6.43 8.58
C VAL A 174 10.62 6.71 7.28
N ILE A 175 9.29 6.79 7.28
CA ILE A 175 8.51 7.16 6.09
C ILE A 175 8.90 8.56 5.58
N ALA A 176 9.06 9.53 6.49
CA ALA A 176 9.48 10.88 6.14
C ALA A 176 10.87 10.92 5.48
N HIS A 177 11.77 10.04 5.93
CA HIS A 177 13.11 9.86 5.37
C HIS A 177 13.11 9.11 4.05
N SER A 178 12.29 8.07 3.88
CA SER A 178 12.16 7.33 2.63
C SER A 178 11.79 8.24 1.46
N LEU A 179 10.94 9.26 1.70
CA LEU A 179 10.60 10.29 0.70
C LEU A 179 11.80 11.08 0.18
N ARG A 180 12.88 11.18 0.95
CA ARG A 180 14.12 11.92 0.62
C ARG A 180 15.24 11.05 0.08
N LEU A 181 15.08 9.72 0.05
CA LEU A 181 16.13 8.81 -0.43
C LEU A 181 16.57 9.13 -1.86
N VAL A 182 15.71 9.75 -2.68
CA VAL A 182 16.02 10.15 -4.08
C VAL A 182 17.22 11.08 -4.15
N ASP A 183 17.32 12.01 -3.21
CA ASP A 183 18.28 13.11 -3.28
C ASP A 183 19.52 12.88 -2.41
N ALA A 184 19.44 12.03 -1.37
CA ALA A 184 20.51 11.88 -0.36
C ALA A 184 20.69 10.42 0.13
N PHE A 185 20.83 9.48 -0.82
CA PHE A 185 20.75 8.03 -0.59
C PHE A 185 21.55 7.50 0.61
N SER A 186 22.89 7.65 0.61
CA SER A 186 23.73 7.03 1.65
C SER A 186 23.49 7.59 3.06
N SER A 187 23.33 8.91 3.20
CA SER A 187 23.08 9.53 4.50
C SER A 187 21.69 9.19 5.04
N THR A 188 20.67 9.20 4.17
CA THR A 188 19.29 8.88 4.57
C THR A 188 19.14 7.41 4.93
N GLN A 189 19.84 6.50 4.24
CA GLN A 189 19.86 5.09 4.59
C GLN A 189 20.38 4.88 6.02
N THR A 190 21.53 5.46 6.39
CA THR A 190 22.09 5.31 7.75
C THR A 190 21.14 5.83 8.84
N VAL A 191 20.43 6.93 8.57
CA VAL A 191 19.42 7.46 9.49
C VAL A 191 18.25 6.48 9.66
N ILE A 192 17.72 5.94 8.56
CA ILE A 192 16.63 4.94 8.61
C ILE A 192 17.05 3.71 9.40
N GLU A 193 18.25 3.18 9.15
CA GLU A 193 18.77 2.03 9.88
C GLU A 193 18.88 2.29 11.38
N THR A 194 19.37 3.47 11.76
CA THR A 194 19.45 3.89 13.17
C THR A 194 18.06 3.96 13.81
N LEU A 195 17.07 4.50 13.09
CA LEU A 195 15.69 4.55 13.57
C LEU A 195 15.10 3.15 13.72
N CYS A 196 15.33 2.25 12.76
CA CYS A 196 14.85 0.86 12.85
C CYS A 196 15.47 0.11 14.04
N GLU A 197 16.75 0.33 14.35
CA GLU A 197 17.40 -0.28 15.52
C GLU A 197 16.86 0.27 16.86
N ALA A 198 16.46 1.54 16.88
CA ALA A 198 15.92 2.18 18.07
C ALA A 198 14.51 1.68 18.44
N MET A 199 13.79 1.07 17.50
CA MET A 199 12.46 0.51 17.75
C MET A 199 12.55 -0.77 18.58
N SER A 200 11.79 -0.79 19.66
CA SER A 200 11.75 -1.91 20.61
C SER A 200 10.68 -2.95 20.25
N ILE A 201 9.53 -2.50 19.73
CA ILE A 201 8.39 -3.30 19.35
C ILE A 201 8.74 -4.05 18.07
N PRO A 202 8.74 -5.40 18.10
CA PRO A 202 9.18 -6.19 16.97
C PRO A 202 8.41 -5.91 15.67
N GLU A 203 7.11 -5.64 15.74
CA GLU A 203 6.25 -5.36 14.58
C GLU A 203 6.65 -4.08 13.83
N TYR A 204 6.89 -2.97 14.53
CA TYR A 204 7.32 -1.70 13.92
C TYR A 204 8.73 -1.81 13.38
N ARG A 205 9.64 -2.44 14.13
CA ARG A 205 11.01 -2.68 13.67
C ARG A 205 11.05 -3.54 12.41
N SER A 206 10.23 -4.59 12.38
CA SER A 206 10.08 -5.51 11.25
C SER A 206 9.51 -4.80 10.01
N GLU A 207 8.53 -3.91 10.19
CA GLU A 207 7.97 -3.07 9.12
C GLU A 207 9.00 -2.03 8.64
N CYS A 208 9.81 -1.47 9.54
CA CYS A 208 10.88 -0.53 9.22
C CYS A 208 11.92 -1.15 8.26
N TRP A 209 12.42 -2.35 8.59
CA TRP A 209 13.35 -3.09 7.73
C TRP A 209 12.73 -3.48 6.40
N PHE A 210 11.43 -3.84 6.39
CA PHE A 210 10.68 -4.10 5.16
C PHE A 210 10.63 -2.85 4.28
N THR A 211 10.27 -1.69 4.86
CA THR A 211 10.19 -0.43 4.13
C THR A 211 11.54 -0.11 3.51
N LEU A 212 12.63 -0.16 4.28
CA LEU A 212 13.96 0.09 3.74
C LEU A 212 14.33 -0.89 2.60
N ALA A 213 14.08 -2.19 2.76
CA ALA A 213 14.34 -3.18 1.70
C ALA A 213 13.56 -2.85 0.42
N ASP A 214 12.30 -2.45 0.59
CA ASP A 214 11.44 -2.08 -0.52
C ASP A 214 11.91 -0.81 -1.22
N GLU A 215 12.31 0.22 -0.47
CA GLU A 215 12.91 1.44 -1.04
C GLU A 215 14.13 1.12 -1.89
N LEU A 216 15.05 0.33 -1.32
CA LEU A 216 16.29 -0.05 -1.99
C LEU A 216 16.01 -0.84 -3.27
N SER A 217 14.99 -1.71 -3.26
CA SER A 217 14.64 -2.55 -4.41
C SER A 217 14.24 -1.76 -5.66
N THR A 218 13.76 -0.51 -5.51
CA THR A 218 13.42 0.35 -6.65
C THR A 218 14.62 0.88 -7.43
N ARG A 219 15.84 0.72 -6.89
CA ARG A 219 17.10 1.24 -7.45
C ARG A 219 18.17 0.16 -7.58
N THR A 220 17.79 -1.08 -7.38
CA THR A 220 18.72 -2.18 -7.18
C THR A 220 19.38 -2.58 -8.49
N THR A 221 20.72 -2.58 -8.47
CA THR A 221 21.54 -3.41 -9.36
C THR A 221 21.79 -4.77 -8.68
N GLU A 222 22.22 -5.79 -9.43
CA GLU A 222 22.51 -7.11 -8.85
C GLU A 222 23.53 -7.09 -7.69
N GLU A 223 24.37 -6.06 -7.63
CA GLU A 223 25.35 -5.83 -6.56
C GLU A 223 24.67 -5.61 -5.20
N ASN A 224 23.43 -5.12 -5.17
CA ASN A 224 22.70 -4.80 -3.94
C ASN A 224 21.82 -5.96 -3.42
N PHE A 225 21.77 -7.12 -4.09
CA PHE A 225 20.93 -8.24 -3.66
C PHE A 225 21.25 -8.74 -2.27
N ASP A 226 22.54 -8.80 -1.90
CA ASP A 226 22.95 -9.30 -0.58
C ASP A 226 22.43 -8.37 0.52
N ARG A 227 22.43 -7.05 0.27
CA ARG A 227 21.86 -6.06 1.18
C ARG A 227 20.35 -6.21 1.31
N LEU A 228 19.64 -6.41 0.21
CA LEU A 228 18.19 -6.67 0.25
C LEU A 228 17.86 -7.95 1.04
N ILE A 229 18.66 -9.01 0.88
CA ILE A 229 18.49 -10.26 1.62
C ILE A 229 18.67 -10.03 3.12
N GLU A 230 19.70 -9.29 3.52
CA GLU A 230 19.94 -8.93 4.92
C GLU A 230 18.75 -8.16 5.52
N LEU A 231 18.29 -7.10 4.83
CA LEU A 231 17.16 -6.30 5.29
C LEU A 231 15.88 -7.11 5.40
N CYS A 232 15.58 -7.96 4.40
CA CYS A 232 14.44 -8.86 4.46
C CYS A 232 14.56 -9.87 5.61
N HIS A 233 15.75 -10.39 5.89
CA HIS A 233 15.96 -11.26 7.03
C HIS A 233 15.66 -10.54 8.35
N ARG A 234 16.12 -9.29 8.51
CA ARG A 234 15.81 -8.45 9.66
C ARG A 234 14.31 -8.12 9.78
N SER A 235 13.62 -8.01 8.65
CA SER A 235 12.17 -7.83 8.60
C SER A 235 11.38 -9.07 9.04
N THR A 236 11.87 -10.29 8.91
CA THR A 236 11.05 -11.50 9.19
C THR A 236 10.78 -11.82 10.69
N ARG A 237 11.14 -10.93 11.63
CA ARG A 237 11.18 -11.24 13.07
C ARG A 237 9.85 -11.13 13.85
N ALA A 238 8.78 -10.57 13.28
CA ALA A 238 7.52 -10.35 14.02
C ALA A 238 6.24 -10.34 13.19
N ARG A 239 6.37 -10.31 11.87
CA ARG A 239 5.27 -10.41 10.91
C ARG A 239 5.87 -10.94 9.62
N ASN A 240 5.19 -11.90 8.99
CA ASN A 240 5.55 -12.33 7.64
C ASN A 240 5.09 -11.23 6.66
N TYR A 241 5.78 -10.07 6.67
CA TYR A 241 5.61 -9.00 5.69
C TYR A 241 5.95 -9.45 4.26
N GLN A 242 6.30 -10.72 4.08
CA GLN A 242 6.51 -11.31 2.77
C GLN A 242 7.57 -10.50 2.02
N CYS A 243 8.65 -10.13 2.72
CA CYS A 243 9.65 -9.20 2.18
C CYS A 243 10.23 -9.73 0.86
N PHE A 244 10.80 -10.94 0.88
CA PHE A 244 11.44 -11.53 -0.30
C PHE A 244 10.50 -11.64 -1.50
N ASP A 245 9.27 -12.08 -1.29
CA ASP A 245 8.25 -12.23 -2.31
C ASP A 245 7.69 -10.88 -2.78
N HIS A 246 7.62 -9.89 -1.89
CA HIS A 246 7.16 -8.55 -2.23
C HIS A 246 8.19 -7.76 -3.05
N LEU A 247 9.49 -7.92 -2.80
CA LEU A 247 10.53 -7.28 -3.60
C LEU A 247 10.48 -7.70 -5.08
N LEU A 248 9.84 -8.81 -5.42
CA LEU A 248 9.69 -9.23 -6.82
C LEU A 248 8.75 -8.31 -7.63
N PHE A 249 7.93 -7.48 -6.98
CA PHE A 249 7.13 -6.47 -7.68
C PHE A 249 7.96 -5.29 -8.20
N THR A 250 9.18 -5.11 -7.70
CA THR A 250 10.13 -4.07 -8.16
C THR A 250 11.25 -4.68 -8.98
N LEU A 251 11.64 -5.94 -8.72
CA LEU A 251 12.65 -6.68 -9.47
C LEU A 251 12.11 -7.40 -10.73
N GLN A 252 11.29 -6.69 -11.52
CA GLN A 252 10.63 -7.26 -12.70
C GLN A 252 11.49 -7.24 -13.98
N GLU A 253 12.65 -6.56 -13.96
CA GLU A 253 13.58 -6.59 -15.09
C GLU A 253 14.03 -8.01 -15.43
N LYS A 254 14.28 -8.29 -16.72
CA LYS A 254 14.53 -9.64 -17.24
C LYS A 254 15.69 -10.32 -16.50
N GLY A 255 15.36 -11.24 -15.59
CA GLY A 255 16.32 -12.07 -14.85
C GLY A 255 16.66 -11.58 -13.44
N ALA A 256 16.35 -10.32 -13.09
CA ALA A 256 16.70 -9.75 -11.78
C ALA A 256 16.03 -10.51 -10.62
N GLY A 257 14.71 -10.74 -10.71
CA GLY A 257 13.98 -11.53 -9.70
C GLY A 257 14.51 -12.96 -9.55
N GLN A 258 14.90 -13.61 -10.65
CA GLN A 258 15.51 -14.95 -10.61
C GLN A 258 16.87 -14.94 -9.93
N ALA A 259 17.73 -13.98 -10.29
CA ALA A 259 19.06 -13.84 -9.72
C ALA A 259 18.98 -13.52 -8.22
N PHE A 260 18.05 -12.65 -7.82
CA PHE A 260 17.76 -12.35 -6.41
C PHE A 260 17.30 -13.61 -5.64
N CYS A 261 16.26 -14.32 -6.12
CA CYS A 261 15.77 -15.52 -5.44
C CYS A 261 16.85 -16.60 -5.30
N SER A 262 17.74 -16.74 -6.30
CA SER A 262 18.83 -17.72 -6.29
C SER A 262 19.89 -17.45 -5.21
N ARG A 263 20.05 -16.18 -4.79
CA ARG A 263 21.01 -15.77 -3.75
C ARG A 263 20.47 -15.95 -2.33
N ILE A 264 19.16 -16.16 -2.15
CA ILE A 264 18.57 -16.35 -0.82
C ILE A 264 19.12 -17.65 -0.21
N PRO A 265 19.86 -17.58 0.92
CA PRO A 265 20.54 -18.74 1.49
C PRO A 265 19.57 -19.66 2.26
N PHE A 266 18.36 -19.18 2.56
CA PHE A 266 17.37 -19.89 3.37
C PHE A 266 16.38 -20.65 2.46
N PRO A 267 16.36 -22.00 2.48
CA PRO A 267 15.56 -22.80 1.53
C PRO A 267 14.07 -22.43 1.50
N ASN A 268 13.45 -22.21 2.67
CA ASN A 268 12.02 -21.87 2.75
C ASN A 268 11.72 -20.48 2.15
N HIS A 269 12.58 -19.49 2.36
CA HIS A 269 12.41 -18.15 1.79
C HIS A 269 12.71 -18.15 0.28
N ARG A 270 13.72 -18.92 -0.14
CA ARG A 270 14.04 -19.14 -1.56
C ARG A 270 12.87 -19.78 -2.30
N HIS A 271 12.29 -20.85 -1.76
CA HIS A 271 11.12 -21.50 -2.32
C HIS A 271 9.94 -20.52 -2.45
N LYS A 272 9.62 -19.76 -1.39
CA LYS A 272 8.56 -18.73 -1.43
C LYS A 272 8.84 -17.64 -2.47
N CYS A 273 10.10 -17.21 -2.60
CA CYS A 273 10.52 -16.23 -3.60
C CYS A 273 10.26 -16.76 -5.01
N PHE A 274 10.74 -17.97 -5.34
CA PHE A 274 10.48 -18.59 -6.65
C PHE A 274 9.00 -18.82 -6.90
N HIS A 275 8.24 -19.27 -5.89
CA HIS A 275 6.80 -19.41 -5.98
C HIS A 275 6.11 -18.07 -6.31
N ARG A 276 6.50 -16.96 -5.69
CA ARG A 276 5.95 -15.65 -6.06
C ARG A 276 6.43 -15.18 -7.44
N LEU A 277 7.65 -15.50 -7.84
CA LEU A 277 8.18 -15.17 -9.17
C LEU A 277 7.33 -15.82 -10.27
N GLY A 278 7.03 -17.10 -10.15
CA GLY A 278 6.16 -17.81 -11.09
C GLY A 278 4.75 -17.24 -11.13
N TRP A 279 4.21 -16.83 -9.97
CA TRP A 279 2.92 -16.15 -9.90
C TRP A 279 2.93 -14.81 -10.68
N ILE A 280 3.93 -13.96 -10.45
CA ILE A 280 4.06 -12.65 -11.12
C ILE A 280 4.23 -12.84 -12.63
N TRP A 281 5.09 -13.78 -13.03
CA TRP A 281 5.33 -14.05 -14.44
C TRP A 281 4.10 -14.58 -15.16
N PHE A 282 3.33 -15.47 -14.52
CA PHE A 282 2.08 -15.94 -15.08
C PHE A 282 1.10 -14.77 -15.29
N LYS A 283 0.92 -13.90 -14.30
CA LYS A 283 0.02 -12.73 -14.41
C LYS A 283 0.48 -11.66 -15.40
N ALA A 284 1.78 -11.52 -15.61
CA ALA A 284 2.34 -10.51 -16.52
C ALA A 284 2.28 -10.94 -17.99
N HIS A 285 2.26 -12.23 -18.28
CA HIS A 285 2.05 -12.73 -19.63
C HIS A 285 0.56 -12.96 -19.80
N ASP A 286 -0.10 -12.14 -20.62
CA ASP A 286 -1.51 -12.23 -21.02
C ASP A 286 -1.78 -13.56 -21.75
N ARG A 287 -1.73 -14.66 -20.99
CA ARG A 287 -1.79 -16.01 -21.51
C ARG A 287 -3.24 -16.44 -21.59
N ASP A 288 -3.53 -17.09 -22.71
CA ASP A 288 -4.73 -17.86 -22.92
C ASP A 288 -4.93 -18.80 -21.72
N THR A 289 -5.93 -18.48 -20.89
CA THR A 289 -6.32 -19.27 -19.72
C THR A 289 -6.85 -20.65 -20.12
N ALA A 290 -6.93 -20.97 -21.42
CA ALA A 290 -7.34 -22.29 -21.89
C ALA A 290 -6.37 -23.42 -21.49
N ARG A 291 -5.07 -23.15 -21.28
CA ARG A 291 -4.08 -24.19 -20.91
C ARG A 291 -2.97 -23.70 -20.00
N PHE A 292 -2.82 -24.36 -18.85
CA PHE A 292 -1.64 -24.21 -18.02
C PHE A 292 -0.43 -24.93 -18.64
N GLU A 293 0.63 -24.18 -18.91
CA GLU A 293 1.93 -24.73 -19.25
C GLU A 293 2.95 -24.29 -18.19
N PRO A 294 3.70 -25.23 -17.57
CA PRO A 294 4.75 -24.88 -16.63
C PRO A 294 5.73 -23.91 -17.29
N PHE A 295 5.78 -22.69 -16.77
CA PHE A 295 6.57 -21.61 -17.35
C PHE A 295 7.33 -20.89 -16.26
N CYS A 296 8.55 -21.36 -16.03
CA CYS A 296 9.57 -20.57 -15.36
C CYS A 296 10.80 -20.51 -16.25
N PRO A 297 11.09 -19.35 -16.87
CA PRO A 297 12.23 -19.18 -17.76
C PRO A 297 13.57 -19.45 -17.07
N GLY A 298 14.53 -19.85 -17.89
CA GLY A 298 15.91 -20.08 -17.49
C GLY A 298 16.22 -21.51 -17.03
N LYS A 299 17.50 -21.77 -16.74
CA LYS A 299 17.93 -23.02 -16.09
C LYS A 299 17.94 -22.80 -14.58
N LEU A 300 16.90 -23.29 -13.90
CA LEU A 300 16.80 -23.29 -12.44
C LEU A 300 17.21 -24.65 -11.85
N ALA A 301 17.59 -24.66 -10.58
CA ALA A 301 17.70 -25.92 -9.85
C ALA A 301 16.31 -26.60 -9.79
N PRO A 302 16.22 -27.94 -9.78
CA PRO A 302 14.93 -28.64 -9.85
C PRO A 302 13.91 -28.20 -8.79
N THR A 303 14.37 -27.93 -7.56
CA THR A 303 13.51 -27.46 -6.47
C THR A 303 12.97 -26.05 -6.69
N ASP A 304 13.77 -25.17 -7.29
CA ASP A 304 13.38 -23.79 -7.59
C ASP A 304 12.44 -23.74 -8.80
N GLN A 305 12.72 -24.57 -9.81
CA GLN A 305 11.85 -24.75 -10.96
C GLN A 305 10.46 -25.22 -10.53
N LEU A 306 10.40 -26.21 -9.63
CA LEU A 306 9.16 -26.71 -9.07
C LEU A 306 8.40 -25.59 -8.33
N ALA A 307 9.07 -24.90 -7.40
CA ALA A 307 8.48 -23.82 -6.62
C ALA A 307 7.88 -22.74 -7.53
N CYS A 308 8.63 -22.34 -8.56
CA CYS A 308 8.18 -21.35 -9.52
C CYS A 308 6.97 -21.84 -10.33
N ASN A 309 6.96 -23.09 -10.80
CA ASN A 309 5.81 -23.65 -11.51
C ASN A 309 4.57 -23.80 -10.61
N GLU A 310 4.74 -24.13 -9.33
CA GLU A 310 3.64 -24.11 -8.34
C GLU A 310 3.05 -22.71 -8.20
N GLY A 311 3.91 -21.68 -8.19
CA GLY A 311 3.53 -20.28 -8.25
C GLY A 311 2.67 -19.90 -9.44
N ALA A 312 3.08 -20.35 -10.63
CA ALA A 312 2.31 -20.15 -11.86
C ALA A 312 0.97 -20.89 -11.80
N ALA A 313 0.94 -22.11 -11.26
CA ALA A 313 -0.30 -22.87 -11.09
C ALA A 313 -1.27 -22.18 -10.11
N LEU A 314 -0.74 -21.55 -9.05
CA LEU A 314 -1.53 -20.73 -8.14
C LEU A 314 -2.15 -19.52 -8.86
N ALA A 315 -1.38 -18.81 -9.68
CA ALA A 315 -1.90 -17.70 -10.48
C ALA A 315 -2.99 -18.15 -11.46
N TYR A 316 -2.79 -19.29 -12.11
CA TYR A 316 -3.75 -19.90 -13.02
C TYR A 316 -5.07 -20.24 -12.32
N GLY A 317 -5.01 -20.85 -11.14
CA GLY A 317 -6.20 -21.13 -10.33
C GLY A 317 -6.99 -19.87 -9.95
N GLN A 318 -6.31 -18.76 -9.67
CA GLN A 318 -6.99 -17.48 -9.40
C GLN A 318 -7.78 -16.97 -10.62
N ASP A 319 -7.33 -17.24 -11.85
CA ASP A 319 -8.03 -16.86 -13.07
C ASP A 319 -9.20 -17.80 -13.36
N LEU A 320 -9.04 -19.11 -13.13
CA LEU A 320 -10.12 -20.09 -13.27
C LEU A 320 -11.30 -19.82 -12.33
N ALA A 321 -11.04 -19.32 -11.12
CA ALA A 321 -12.09 -18.96 -10.17
C ALA A 321 -13.00 -17.82 -10.64
N VAL A 322 -12.60 -17.04 -11.65
CA VAL A 322 -13.50 -16.08 -12.29
C VAL A 322 -14.62 -16.78 -13.06
N PHE A 323 -14.37 -18.00 -13.54
CA PHE A 323 -15.27 -18.79 -14.38
C PHE A 323 -15.89 -19.98 -13.64
N ASP A 324 -15.65 -20.11 -12.33
CA ASP A 324 -16.09 -21.25 -11.50
C ASP A 324 -15.68 -22.63 -12.09
N ASP A 325 -14.56 -22.71 -12.81
CA ASP A 325 -14.10 -23.94 -13.48
C ASP A 325 -13.15 -24.77 -12.60
N PHE A 326 -13.74 -25.49 -11.64
CA PHE A 326 -13.00 -26.31 -10.68
C PHE A 326 -12.33 -27.55 -11.29
N ASN A 327 -12.89 -28.10 -12.37
CA ASN A 327 -12.41 -29.36 -12.95
C ASN A 327 -11.07 -29.20 -13.65
N THR A 328 -10.76 -27.99 -14.14
CA THR A 328 -9.52 -27.71 -14.87
C THR A 328 -8.27 -27.88 -14.00
N CYS A 329 -8.34 -27.61 -12.68
CA CYS A 329 -7.21 -27.89 -11.78
C CYS A 329 -6.90 -29.39 -11.63
N ALA A 330 -7.90 -30.27 -11.72
CA ALA A 330 -7.72 -31.73 -11.62
C ALA A 330 -6.97 -32.32 -12.82
N GLY A 331 -7.00 -31.64 -13.98
CA GLY A 331 -6.28 -32.05 -15.18
C GLY A 331 -4.78 -31.71 -15.19
N LEU A 332 -4.28 -30.99 -14.17
CA LEU A 332 -2.87 -30.64 -14.08
C LEU A 332 -2.01 -31.82 -13.60
N ALA A 333 -0.70 -31.75 -13.88
CA ALA A 333 0.24 -32.69 -13.28
C ALA A 333 0.20 -32.59 -11.74
N ALA A 334 0.33 -33.73 -11.07
CA ALA A 334 0.16 -33.88 -9.62
C ALA A 334 0.74 -32.75 -8.73
N PRO A 335 2.00 -32.28 -8.92
CA PRO A 335 2.54 -31.20 -8.08
C PRO A 335 1.79 -29.87 -8.19
N TYR A 336 1.06 -29.63 -9.28
CA TYR A 336 0.42 -28.34 -9.59
C TYR A 336 -1.07 -28.30 -9.23
N VAL A 337 -1.69 -29.45 -9.00
CA VAL A 337 -3.12 -29.57 -8.66
C VAL A 337 -3.45 -28.78 -7.39
N ARG A 338 -2.70 -29.02 -6.31
CA ARG A 338 -2.94 -28.35 -5.02
C ARG A 338 -2.69 -26.83 -5.10
N PRO A 339 -1.56 -26.32 -5.63
CA PRO A 339 -1.38 -24.88 -5.85
C PRO A 339 -2.50 -24.24 -6.67
N CYS A 340 -3.00 -24.90 -7.71
CA CYS A 340 -4.13 -24.42 -8.50
C CYS A 340 -5.39 -24.20 -7.64
N TYR A 341 -5.80 -25.18 -6.84
CA TYR A 341 -6.93 -25.02 -5.92
C TYR A 341 -6.67 -23.98 -4.82
N GLN A 342 -5.43 -23.80 -4.36
CA GLN A 342 -5.09 -22.71 -3.44
C GLN A 342 -5.30 -21.35 -4.10
N GLY A 343 -4.93 -21.21 -5.38
CA GLY A 343 -5.19 -20.03 -6.19
C GLY A 343 -6.68 -19.73 -6.32
N MET A 344 -7.49 -20.75 -6.62
CA MET A 344 -8.95 -20.58 -6.65
C MET A 344 -9.48 -20.08 -5.30
N ALA A 345 -9.04 -20.69 -4.19
CA ALA A 345 -9.48 -20.30 -2.85
C ALA A 345 -9.09 -18.84 -2.50
N GLU A 346 -7.91 -18.39 -2.92
CA GLU A 346 -7.50 -16.99 -2.76
C GLU A 346 -8.42 -16.01 -3.48
N HIS A 347 -8.92 -16.36 -4.67
CA HIS A 347 -9.84 -15.51 -5.42
C HIS A 347 -11.17 -15.30 -4.68
N TYR A 348 -11.70 -16.32 -4.01
CA TYR A 348 -12.98 -16.22 -3.28
C TYR A 348 -12.87 -15.49 -1.93
N TYR A 349 -11.67 -15.34 -1.36
CA TYR A 349 -11.48 -14.74 -0.04
C TYR A 349 -11.96 -13.28 0.06
N PRO A 350 -11.55 -12.33 -0.81
CA PRO A 350 -11.97 -10.93 -0.70
C PRO A 350 -13.48 -10.71 -0.87
N ARG A 351 -14.17 -11.67 -1.50
CA ARG A 351 -15.59 -11.56 -1.85
C ARG A 351 -16.54 -12.04 -0.73
N ARG A 352 -16.03 -12.37 0.46
CA ARG A 352 -16.80 -12.92 1.60
C ARG A 352 -17.60 -14.20 1.28
N PHE A 353 -17.28 -14.88 0.17
CA PHE A 353 -17.93 -16.13 -0.20
C PHE A 353 -17.38 -17.32 0.58
N LEU A 354 -16.16 -17.23 1.10
CA LEU A 354 -15.63 -18.24 2.02
C LEU A 354 -16.17 -17.99 3.43
N PRO A 355 -16.75 -19.02 4.06
CA PRO A 355 -16.53 -20.46 3.88
C PRO A 355 -17.40 -21.17 2.82
N ALA A 356 -18.58 -20.64 2.48
CA ALA A 356 -19.59 -21.32 1.68
C ALA A 356 -19.08 -21.71 0.29
N GLY A 357 -18.17 -20.89 -0.27
CA GLY A 357 -17.48 -21.14 -1.53
C GLY A 357 -16.67 -22.44 -1.54
N CYS A 358 -16.19 -22.92 -0.39
CA CYS A 358 -15.47 -24.19 -0.32
C CYS A 358 -16.35 -25.40 -0.60
N ALA A 359 -17.68 -25.30 -0.52
CA ALA A 359 -18.58 -26.40 -0.86
C ALA A 359 -18.54 -26.76 -2.36
N HIS A 360 -18.16 -25.81 -3.22
CA HIS A 360 -18.02 -25.99 -4.67
C HIS A 360 -16.71 -26.69 -5.07
N PHE A 361 -15.75 -26.79 -4.16
CA PHE A 361 -14.52 -27.54 -4.41
C PHE A 361 -14.81 -29.05 -4.40
N PRO A 362 -14.10 -29.84 -5.23
CA PRO A 362 -14.11 -31.29 -5.12
C PRO A 362 -13.84 -31.74 -3.68
N PRO A 363 -14.52 -32.78 -3.17
CA PRO A 363 -14.45 -33.21 -1.78
C PRO A 363 -13.02 -33.30 -1.22
N GLU A 364 -12.10 -33.87 -1.99
CA GLU A 364 -10.68 -34.05 -1.68
C GLU A 364 -9.90 -32.72 -1.57
N HIS A 365 -10.41 -31.63 -2.14
CA HIS A 365 -9.78 -30.30 -2.14
C HIS A 365 -10.48 -29.29 -1.24
N ARG A 366 -11.61 -29.63 -0.62
CA ARG A 366 -12.30 -28.76 0.35
C ARG A 366 -11.40 -28.34 1.50
N VAL A 367 -10.61 -29.28 2.02
CA VAL A 367 -9.63 -28.99 3.08
C VAL A 367 -8.57 -28.00 2.61
N THR A 368 -8.18 -28.04 1.33
CA THR A 368 -7.24 -27.06 0.76
C THR A 368 -7.86 -25.66 0.75
N CYS A 369 -9.12 -25.55 0.32
CA CYS A 369 -9.86 -24.28 0.36
C CYS A 369 -9.99 -23.72 1.78
N LEU A 370 -10.41 -24.55 2.75
CA LEU A 370 -10.58 -24.15 4.15
C LEU A 370 -9.25 -23.79 4.80
N THR A 371 -8.18 -24.54 4.53
CA THR A 371 -6.83 -24.23 5.00
C THR A 371 -6.41 -22.85 4.50
N ARG A 372 -6.60 -22.58 3.20
CA ARG A 372 -6.23 -21.29 2.61
C ARG A 372 -7.07 -20.15 3.17
N TYR A 373 -8.36 -20.38 3.39
CA TYR A 373 -9.25 -19.43 4.06
C TYR A 373 -8.73 -19.02 5.43
N PHE A 374 -8.44 -19.99 6.30
CA PHE A 374 -7.95 -19.71 7.65
C PHE A 374 -6.58 -19.03 7.62
N ASP A 375 -5.67 -19.45 6.74
CA ASP A 375 -4.37 -18.80 6.56
C ASP A 375 -4.53 -17.31 6.23
N LEU A 376 -5.37 -16.99 5.23
CA LEU A 376 -5.62 -15.61 4.83
C LEU A 376 -6.34 -14.81 5.90
N PHE A 377 -7.28 -15.43 6.62
CA PHE A 377 -7.99 -14.78 7.71
C PHE A 377 -7.08 -14.46 8.90
N PHE A 378 -6.11 -15.31 9.22
CA PHE A 378 -5.25 -15.13 10.39
C PHE A 378 -4.04 -14.22 10.14
N ILE A 379 -3.57 -14.05 8.91
CA ILE A 379 -2.36 -13.27 8.57
C ILE A 379 -2.28 -11.90 9.28
N ASP A 380 -3.40 -11.19 9.43
CA ASP A 380 -3.48 -9.85 10.04
C ASP A 380 -4.24 -9.83 11.38
N ARG A 381 -4.75 -10.99 11.86
CA ARG A 381 -5.63 -11.07 13.05
C ARG A 381 -5.02 -11.75 14.26
N THR A 382 -3.81 -12.30 14.17
CA THR A 382 -3.13 -12.97 15.30
C THR A 382 -2.87 -12.07 16.50
N GLN A 383 -2.96 -10.74 16.36
CA GLN A 383 -2.86 -9.80 17.47
C GLN A 383 -4.01 -9.91 18.48
N THR A 384 -5.15 -10.43 18.04
CA THR A 384 -6.33 -10.68 18.87
C THR A 384 -6.75 -12.14 18.72
N PRO A 385 -6.06 -13.10 19.36
CA PRO A 385 -6.37 -14.53 19.23
C PRO A 385 -7.84 -14.87 19.53
N SER A 386 -8.49 -14.13 20.43
CA SER A 386 -9.93 -14.26 20.70
C SER A 386 -10.79 -14.10 19.45
N ARG A 387 -10.54 -13.09 18.60
CA ARG A 387 -11.28 -12.92 17.35
C ARG A 387 -11.04 -14.07 16.36
N CYS A 388 -9.84 -14.66 16.39
CA CYS A 388 -9.55 -15.84 15.60
C CYS A 388 -10.31 -17.07 16.12
N LEU A 389 -10.45 -17.21 17.43
CA LEU A 389 -11.24 -18.28 18.06
C LEU A 389 -12.74 -18.12 17.79
N ASP A 390 -13.28 -16.91 17.90
CA ASP A 390 -14.65 -16.60 17.50
C ASP A 390 -14.90 -17.05 16.07
N LYS A 391 -13.92 -16.80 15.18
CA LYS A 391 -14.00 -17.26 13.81
C LYS A 391 -13.98 -18.78 13.67
N CYS A 392 -13.16 -19.48 14.44
CA CYS A 392 -13.17 -20.95 14.46
C CYS A 392 -14.51 -21.52 14.96
N ALA A 393 -15.15 -20.85 15.93
CA ALA A 393 -16.44 -21.28 16.46
C ALA A 393 -17.59 -21.19 15.43
N GLU A 394 -17.45 -20.37 14.39
CA GLU A 394 -18.37 -20.36 13.24
C GLU A 394 -18.30 -21.66 12.41
N PHE A 395 -17.28 -22.49 12.62
CA PHE A 395 -16.96 -23.71 11.87
C PHE A 395 -16.81 -24.94 12.77
N PRO A 396 -17.87 -25.41 13.44
CA PRO A 396 -17.77 -26.46 14.44
C PRO A 396 -17.12 -27.75 13.89
N GLU A 397 -17.46 -28.13 12.66
CA GLU A 397 -16.92 -29.31 11.98
C GLU A 397 -15.45 -29.16 11.54
N GLN A 398 -14.92 -27.93 11.48
CA GLN A 398 -13.56 -27.62 11.06
C GLN A 398 -12.73 -26.99 12.19
N THR A 399 -13.22 -27.05 13.44
CA THR A 399 -12.59 -26.40 14.60
C THR A 399 -11.13 -26.82 14.73
N GLU A 400 -10.82 -28.11 14.60
CA GLU A 400 -9.45 -28.61 14.77
C GLU A 400 -8.51 -28.08 13.69
N LEU A 401 -8.92 -28.15 12.42
CA LEU A 401 -8.16 -27.56 11.30
C LEU A 401 -7.94 -26.06 11.53
N CYS A 402 -8.99 -25.34 11.94
CA CYS A 402 -8.93 -23.91 12.23
C CYS A 402 -7.92 -23.59 13.35
N LEU A 403 -7.95 -24.35 14.45
CA LEU A 403 -7.01 -24.21 15.56
C LEU A 403 -5.58 -24.52 15.12
N GLU A 404 -5.35 -25.58 14.34
CA GLU A 404 -4.02 -25.89 13.79
C GLU A 404 -3.48 -24.74 12.94
N ARG A 405 -4.33 -24.14 12.08
CA ARG A 405 -3.93 -22.97 11.28
C ARG A 405 -3.64 -21.74 12.14
N LEU A 406 -4.42 -21.51 13.20
CA LEU A 406 -4.18 -20.42 14.14
C LEU A 406 -2.87 -20.60 14.90
N ILE A 407 -2.58 -21.82 15.38
CA ILE A 407 -1.31 -22.16 16.02
C ILE A 407 -0.14 -21.86 15.08
N GLN A 408 -0.23 -22.32 13.83
CA GLN A 408 0.81 -22.06 12.85
C GLN A 408 0.97 -20.55 12.58
N ALA A 409 -0.14 -19.81 12.45
CA ALA A 409 -0.10 -18.37 12.25
C ALA A 409 0.56 -17.66 13.45
N LEU A 410 0.26 -18.05 14.69
CA LEU A 410 0.87 -17.50 15.90
C LEU A 410 2.36 -17.79 15.98
N ARG A 411 2.79 -19.01 15.64
CA ARG A 411 4.23 -19.37 15.59
C ARG A 411 4.99 -18.58 14.55
N ILE A 412 4.39 -18.32 13.40
CA ILE A 412 4.99 -17.53 12.32
C ILE A 412 5.04 -16.05 12.72
N SER A 413 3.97 -15.51 13.29
CA SER A 413 3.89 -14.10 13.70
C SER A 413 4.76 -13.80 14.92
N TYR A 414 4.91 -14.74 15.85
CA TYR A 414 5.64 -14.55 17.10
C TYR A 414 6.74 -15.60 17.24
N PRO A 415 7.88 -15.44 16.55
CA PRO A 415 9.00 -16.38 16.66
C PRO A 415 9.72 -16.28 18.01
N GLU A 416 9.62 -15.14 18.71
CA GLU A 416 10.15 -14.98 20.05
C GLU A 416 9.27 -15.72 21.06
N GLU A 417 9.88 -16.67 21.78
CA GLU A 417 9.16 -17.58 22.67
C GLU A 417 8.37 -16.87 23.78
N SER A 418 8.94 -15.81 24.36
CA SER A 418 8.32 -15.01 25.42
C SER A 418 6.98 -14.42 24.96
N ILE A 419 6.97 -13.78 23.78
CA ILE A 419 5.80 -13.17 23.16
C ILE A 419 4.84 -14.27 22.72
N ARG A 420 5.34 -15.32 22.08
CA ARG A 420 4.53 -16.46 21.61
C ARG A 420 3.74 -17.09 22.74
N ARG A 421 4.38 -17.41 23.87
CA ARG A 421 3.73 -18.01 25.04
C ARG A 421 2.56 -17.17 25.54
N SER A 422 2.74 -15.84 25.63
CA SER A 422 1.67 -14.93 26.06
C SER A 422 0.44 -14.95 25.13
N ARG A 423 0.66 -15.08 23.82
CA ARG A 423 -0.41 -15.14 22.81
C ARG A 423 -1.07 -16.52 22.76
N CYS A 424 -0.27 -17.58 22.83
CA CYS A 424 -0.74 -18.96 22.84
C CYS A 424 -1.57 -19.29 24.10
N ALA A 425 -1.30 -18.66 25.24
CA ALA A 425 -2.07 -18.84 26.48
C ALA A 425 -3.54 -18.40 26.37
N LEU A 426 -3.90 -17.67 25.31
CA LEU A 426 -5.28 -17.28 25.02
C LEU A 426 -6.06 -18.36 24.24
N LEU A 427 -5.41 -19.44 23.81
CA LEU A 427 -6.04 -20.56 23.10
C LEU A 427 -6.65 -21.57 24.10
N PRO A 428 -7.67 -22.34 23.70
CA PRO A 428 -8.16 -23.47 24.50
C PRO A 428 -7.11 -24.59 24.56
N GLU A 429 -7.13 -25.41 25.61
CA GLU A 429 -6.35 -26.66 25.64
C GLU A 429 -6.97 -27.71 24.70
N PRO A 430 -6.18 -28.53 23.98
CA PRO A 430 -4.71 -28.63 24.02
C PRO A 430 -3.96 -27.70 23.03
N ALA A 431 -4.67 -26.79 22.35
CA ALA A 431 -4.07 -25.90 21.34
C ALA A 431 -3.04 -24.94 21.95
N ALA A 432 -3.28 -24.45 23.18
CA ALA A 432 -2.32 -23.63 23.91
C ALA A 432 -0.99 -24.36 24.13
N GLY A 433 -1.01 -25.60 24.62
CA GLY A 433 0.19 -26.44 24.76
C GLY A 433 0.94 -26.64 23.44
N ARG A 434 0.24 -27.09 22.39
CA ARG A 434 0.84 -27.27 21.05
C ARG A 434 1.42 -25.99 20.46
N CYS A 435 0.86 -24.83 20.78
CA CYS A 435 1.35 -23.54 20.28
C CYS A 435 2.67 -23.11 20.94
N GLN A 436 2.88 -23.53 22.18
CA GLN A 436 4.07 -23.20 22.96
C GLN A 436 5.26 -24.10 22.64
N GLU A 437 5.03 -25.31 22.13
CA GLU A 437 6.09 -26.22 21.69
C GLU A 437 7.05 -25.52 20.70
N PRO A 438 8.37 -25.80 20.79
CA PRO A 438 9.43 -25.14 20.03
C PRO A 438 9.15 -24.94 18.54
#